data_AF-A0A7C2P856-F1
#
_entry.id   AF-A0A7C2P856-F1
#
_cell.length_a   1.000
_cell.length_b   1.000
_cell.length_c   1.000
_cell.angle_alpha   90.00
_cell.angle_beta   90.00
_cell.angle_gamma   90.00
#
_symmetry.space_group_name_H-M   'P 1'
#
loop_
_entity.id
_entity.type
_entity.pdbx_description
1 polymer ?
#
loop_
_entity_poly.entity_id
_entity_poly.type
_entity_poly.pdbx_seq_one_letter_code
_entity_poly.pdbx_strand_id
1 'polypeptide(L)'
;MQGSFPSAERCGLVWWAGRRRVESGIPCARWTLDKPPEEITPEIFAHLVHLAELELDPEEAEYLRGQLNGQLRAIREMAAIEVDPATPITSHGVPYPPEARPPLREDVVEPCDDVEAILAQAPETDARYLVVPDIPHTELES
;
A
#
# COMPACT_ATOMS: atom_id res chain seq x y z
N MET A 1 29.53 -36.74 -14.23
CA MET A 1 30.24 -35.82 -15.15
C MET A 1 29.78 -34.41 -14.84
N GLN A 2 30.71 -33.56 -14.42
CA GLN A 2 30.48 -32.14 -14.19
C GLN A 2 30.40 -31.41 -15.54
N GLY A 3 29.53 -30.42 -15.66
CA GLY A 3 29.47 -29.48 -16.77
C GLY A 3 28.49 -28.37 -16.42
N SER A 4 28.93 -27.35 -15.69
CA SER A 4 29.33 -26.03 -16.23
C SER A 4 28.14 -25.22 -16.76
N PHE A 5 27.61 -24.35 -15.90
CA PHE A 5 26.62 -23.33 -16.27
C PHE A 5 27.26 -22.24 -17.16
N PRO A 6 26.63 -21.83 -18.27
CA PRO A 6 27.15 -20.76 -19.10
C PRO A 6 26.77 -19.37 -18.56
N SER A 7 27.70 -18.44 -18.80
CA SER A 7 27.71 -17.02 -18.44
C SER A 7 26.50 -16.21 -18.93
N ALA A 8 26.20 -15.15 -18.17
CA ALA A 8 25.08 -14.21 -18.29
C ALA A 8 25.15 -13.27 -19.51
N GLU A 9 25.28 -13.81 -20.71
CA GLU A 9 25.25 -13.04 -21.94
C GLU A 9 24.17 -13.60 -22.87
N ARG A 10 22.96 -13.04 -22.74
CA ARG A 10 21.91 -12.88 -23.77
C ARG A 10 20.55 -12.61 -23.11
N CYS A 11 20.30 -11.36 -22.72
CA CYS A 11 18.93 -10.87 -22.60
C CYS A 11 18.53 -10.22 -23.92
N GLY A 12 18.13 -11.05 -24.87
CA GLY A 12 17.37 -10.64 -26.03
C GLY A 12 16.05 -11.37 -26.00
N LEU A 13 14.92 -10.65 -25.91
CA LEU A 13 13.82 -10.68 -26.88
C LEU A 13 12.51 -10.07 -26.30
N VAL A 14 12.14 -8.95 -26.92
CA VAL A 14 10.80 -8.56 -27.42
C VAL A 14 9.65 -8.39 -26.43
N TRP A 15 9.40 -7.14 -26.01
CA TRP A 15 8.03 -6.67 -25.73
C TRP A 15 7.82 -5.24 -26.30
N TRP A 16 6.76 -5.12 -27.10
CA TRP A 16 6.09 -3.93 -27.67
C TRP A 16 6.75 -3.10 -28.78
N ALA A 17 6.05 -3.07 -29.92
CA ALA A 17 6.32 -2.27 -31.09
C ALA A 17 5.87 -0.82 -30.87
N GLY A 18 6.80 0.12 -31.04
CA GLY A 18 6.48 1.51 -31.36
C GLY A 18 6.89 2.54 -30.30
N ARG A 19 8.00 3.24 -30.63
CA ARG A 19 8.28 4.67 -30.38
C ARG A 19 9.27 5.01 -29.24
N ARG A 20 10.46 5.40 -29.73
CA ARG A 20 11.59 6.15 -29.12
C ARG A 20 12.33 5.54 -27.94
N ARG A 21 13.49 4.98 -28.28
CA ARG A 21 14.68 4.81 -27.43
C ARG A 21 15.03 6.18 -26.81
N VAL A 22 14.76 6.36 -25.52
CA VAL A 22 15.49 7.35 -24.72
C VAL A 22 16.80 6.65 -24.36
N GLU A 23 17.90 7.06 -24.99
CA GLU A 23 19.25 6.64 -24.58
C GLU A 23 19.60 7.35 -23.27
N SER A 24 18.86 7.06 -22.20
CA SER A 24 19.40 7.31 -20.86
C SER A 24 20.48 6.24 -20.69
N GLY A 25 21.74 6.64 -20.86
CA GLY A 25 22.93 5.82 -20.59
C GLY A 25 23.10 5.47 -19.11
N ILE A 26 22.00 5.13 -18.43
CA ILE A 26 21.98 4.64 -17.06
C ILE A 26 22.09 3.11 -17.18
N PRO A 27 23.26 2.52 -16.93
CA PRO A 27 23.38 1.07 -16.89
C PRO A 27 22.46 0.53 -15.79
N CYS A 28 21.79 -0.60 -16.06
CA CYS A 28 21.03 -1.36 -15.06
C CYS A 28 21.87 -1.71 -13.81
N ALA A 29 23.20 -1.65 -13.91
CA ALA A 29 24.15 -1.83 -12.81
C ALA A 29 24.28 -0.61 -11.85
N ARG A 30 23.65 0.54 -12.13
CA ARG A 30 23.70 1.73 -11.24
C ARG A 30 22.85 1.56 -9.97
N TRP A 31 21.98 0.55 -9.91
CA TRP A 31 21.05 0.35 -8.79
C TRP A 31 21.65 -0.33 -7.54
N THR A 32 22.93 -0.72 -7.55
CA THR A 32 23.55 -1.48 -6.45
C THR A 32 24.58 -0.72 -5.60
N LEU A 33 24.94 0.54 -5.92
CA LEU A 33 26.10 1.19 -5.28
C LEU A 33 25.87 2.57 -4.63
N ASP A 34 24.64 3.03 -4.57
CA ASP A 34 24.22 4.03 -3.58
C ASP A 34 22.95 3.49 -2.93
N LYS A 35 23.10 2.83 -1.77
CA LYS A 35 21.94 2.60 -0.90
C LYS A 35 21.65 3.98 -0.32
N PRO A 36 20.57 4.68 -0.75
CA PRO A 36 20.19 5.92 -0.07
C PRO A 36 20.01 5.61 1.42
N PRO A 37 20.26 6.59 2.31
CA PRO A 37 20.06 6.39 3.74
C PRO A 37 18.67 5.81 3.98
N GLU A 38 18.58 4.79 4.82
CA GLU A 38 17.30 4.18 5.17
C GLU A 38 16.46 5.22 5.90
N GLU A 39 15.47 5.77 5.20
CA GLU A 39 14.56 6.79 5.75
C GLU A 39 13.66 6.18 6.82
N ILE A 40 13.28 4.90 6.66
CA ILE A 40 12.51 4.16 7.65
C ILE A 40 13.47 3.32 8.49
N THR A 41 13.72 3.81 9.71
CA THR A 41 14.49 3.11 10.74
C THR A 41 13.70 1.95 11.34
N PRO A 42 14.35 0.99 12.02
CA PRO A 42 13.65 -0.08 12.72
C PRO A 42 12.60 0.43 13.72
N GLU A 43 12.88 1.53 14.42
CA GLU A 43 11.96 2.13 15.40
C GLU A 43 10.72 2.71 14.72
N ILE A 44 10.89 3.42 13.60
CA ILE A 44 9.78 3.95 12.81
C ILE A 44 8.95 2.79 12.25
N PHE A 45 9.61 1.76 11.71
CA PHE A 45 8.92 0.60 11.17
C PHE A 45 8.11 -0.14 12.24
N ALA A 46 8.69 -0.38 13.42
CA ALA A 46 7.99 -0.99 14.55
C ALA A 46 6.75 -0.17 14.97
N HIS A 47 6.85 1.15 14.94
CA HIS A 47 5.69 2.01 15.22
C HIS A 47 4.60 1.88 14.15
N LEU A 48 4.97 1.83 12.86
CA LEU A 48 4.02 1.63 11.76
C LEU A 48 3.33 0.27 11.85
N VAL A 49 4.08 -0.79 12.17
CA VAL A 49 3.57 -2.15 12.37
C VAL A 49 2.56 -2.18 13.51
N HIS A 50 2.85 -1.51 14.62
CA HIS A 50 1.92 -1.38 15.74
C HIS A 50 0.63 -0.65 15.34
N LEU A 51 0.72 0.48 14.63
CA LEU A 51 -0.46 1.20 14.14
C LEU A 51 -1.31 0.40 13.16
N ALA A 52 -0.68 -0.52 12.42
CA ALA A 52 -1.36 -1.39 11.47
C ALA A 52 -1.92 -2.67 12.12
N GLU A 53 -1.71 -2.87 13.43
CA GLU A 53 -2.10 -4.09 14.16
C GLU A 53 -1.57 -5.37 13.47
N LEU A 54 -0.32 -5.33 13.03
CA LEU A 54 0.37 -6.48 12.42
C LEU A 54 1.31 -7.13 13.42
N GLU A 55 1.19 -8.45 13.58
CA GLU A 55 2.18 -9.27 14.28
C GLU A 55 3.17 -9.83 13.26
N LEU A 56 4.46 -9.50 13.42
CA LEU A 56 5.55 -9.91 12.52
C LEU A 56 6.69 -10.49 13.34
N ASP A 57 7.32 -11.54 12.82
CA ASP A 57 8.58 -12.00 13.39
C ASP A 57 9.76 -11.06 13.01
N PRO A 58 10.92 -11.18 13.67
CA PRO A 58 12.06 -10.29 13.42
C PRO A 58 12.62 -10.37 11.99
N GLU A 59 12.54 -11.52 11.33
CA GLU A 59 13.04 -11.72 9.97
C GLU A 59 12.08 -11.08 8.95
N GLU A 60 10.77 -11.28 9.13
CA GLU A 60 9.73 -10.63 8.35
C GLU A 60 9.78 -9.11 8.47
N ALA A 61 9.95 -8.60 9.70
CA ALA A 61 10.02 -7.17 9.96
C ALA A 61 11.20 -6.53 9.23
N GLU A 62 12.40 -7.14 9.29
CA GLU A 62 13.58 -6.63 8.60
C GLU A 62 13.43 -6.71 7.08
N TYR A 63 12.88 -7.81 6.58
CA TYR A 63 12.60 -7.96 5.15
C TYR A 63 11.64 -6.87 4.63
N LEU A 64 10.50 -6.68 5.30
CA LEU A 64 9.48 -5.72 4.89
C LEU A 64 9.94 -4.28 5.04
N ARG A 65 10.71 -3.96 6.09
CA ARG A 65 11.35 -2.65 6.25
C ARG A 65 12.28 -2.33 5.08
N GLY A 66 13.05 -3.32 4.63
CA GLY A 66 13.88 -3.22 3.43
C GLY A 66 13.05 -2.99 2.17
N GLN A 67 11.97 -3.75 1.97
CA GLN A 67 11.05 -3.57 0.83
C GLN A 67 10.42 -2.17 0.81
N LEU A 68 9.97 -1.68 1.97
CA LEU A 68 9.31 -0.37 2.07
C LEU A 68 10.28 0.79 1.80
N ASN A 69 11.51 0.72 2.29
CA ASN A 69 12.57 1.66 1.89
C ASN A 69 12.83 1.60 0.37
N GLY A 70 12.75 0.42 -0.24
CA GLY A 70 12.81 0.26 -1.70
C GLY A 70 11.67 0.96 -2.43
N GLN A 71 10.44 0.88 -1.92
CA GLN A 71 9.27 1.57 -2.47
C GLN A 71 9.39 3.10 -2.35
N LEU A 72 9.92 3.61 -1.23
CA LEU A 72 10.17 5.04 -1.05
C LEU A 72 11.07 5.61 -2.14
N ARG A 73 12.09 4.87 -2.58
CA ARG A 73 12.95 5.31 -3.69
C ARG A 73 12.15 5.57 -4.97
N ALA A 74 11.23 4.68 -5.32
CA ALA A 74 10.36 4.87 -6.49
C ALA A 74 9.45 6.10 -6.31
N ILE A 75 8.91 6.32 -5.11
CA ILE A 75 8.10 7.50 -4.80
C ILE A 75 8.93 8.79 -4.94
N ARG A 76 10.19 8.80 -4.50
CA ARG A 76 11.10 9.95 -4.65
C ARG A 76 11.37 10.28 -6.12
N GLU A 77 11.55 9.27 -6.96
CA GLU A 77 11.70 9.44 -8.41
C GLU A 77 10.46 10.09 -9.03
N MET A 78 9.25 9.65 -8.63
CA MET A 78 8.00 10.27 -9.09
C MET A 78 7.85 11.71 -8.58
N ALA A 79 8.22 11.97 -7.33
CA ALA A 79 8.10 13.30 -6.71
C ALA A 79 9.06 14.34 -7.33
N ALA A 80 10.13 13.90 -7.99
CA ALA A 80 11.06 14.78 -8.71
C ALA A 80 10.51 15.28 -10.06
N ILE A 81 9.40 14.72 -10.55
CA ILE A 81 8.77 15.15 -11.80
C ILE A 81 8.01 16.46 -11.53
N GLU A 82 8.36 17.51 -12.26
CA GLU A 82 7.65 18.79 -12.19
C GLU A 82 6.21 18.64 -12.70
N VAL A 83 5.26 19.13 -11.89
CA VAL A 83 3.84 19.19 -12.23
C VAL A 83 3.46 20.66 -12.38
N ASP A 84 2.63 20.99 -13.36
CA ASP A 84 2.10 22.35 -13.53
C ASP A 84 1.41 22.79 -12.22
N PRO A 85 1.85 23.89 -11.57
CA PRO A 85 1.28 24.34 -10.31
C PRO A 85 -0.20 24.78 -10.42
N ALA A 86 -0.69 25.03 -11.64
CA ALA A 86 -2.10 25.28 -11.90
C ALA A 86 -2.95 24.00 -11.89
N THR A 87 -2.32 22.81 -11.88
CA THR A 87 -3.02 21.52 -11.80
C THR A 87 -3.65 21.37 -10.42
N PRO A 88 -4.98 21.32 -10.31
CA PRO A 88 -5.63 21.15 -9.02
C PRO A 88 -5.41 19.73 -8.49
N ILE A 89 -5.15 19.60 -7.19
CA ILE A 89 -5.26 18.32 -6.50
C ILE A 89 -6.73 17.91 -6.54
N THR A 90 -7.02 16.72 -7.06
CA THR A 90 -8.38 16.18 -7.12
C THR A 90 -8.51 14.96 -6.21
N SER A 91 -9.62 14.91 -5.46
CA SER A 91 -9.99 13.72 -4.68
C SER A 91 -10.66 12.64 -5.54
N HIS A 92 -11.05 12.97 -6.77
CA HIS A 92 -11.75 12.09 -7.69
C HIS A 92 -11.00 12.00 -9.02
N GLY A 93 -10.97 10.82 -9.64
CA GLY A 93 -10.33 10.61 -10.94
C GLY A 93 -11.10 11.19 -12.13
N VAL A 94 -12.29 11.73 -11.89
CA VAL A 94 -13.16 12.38 -12.88
C VAL A 94 -13.66 13.72 -12.34
N PRO A 95 -14.03 14.69 -13.20
CA PRO A 95 -14.68 15.91 -12.75
C PRO A 95 -15.87 15.59 -11.85
N TYR A 96 -15.95 16.23 -10.68
CA TYR A 96 -17.06 16.09 -9.74
C TYR A 96 -17.82 17.43 -9.58
N PRO A 97 -18.36 17.99 -10.68
CA PRO A 97 -19.09 19.25 -10.63
C PRO A 97 -20.48 19.06 -9.99
N PRO A 98 -21.14 20.14 -9.52
CA PRO A 98 -22.46 20.07 -8.88
C PRO A 98 -23.50 19.21 -9.62
N GLU A 99 -23.51 19.26 -10.95
CA GLU A 99 -24.40 18.50 -11.83
C GLU A 99 -24.11 17.00 -11.91
N ALA A 100 -22.89 16.56 -11.56
CA ALA A 100 -22.50 15.15 -11.53
C ALA A 100 -22.57 14.55 -10.12
N ARG A 101 -22.93 15.37 -9.12
CA ARG A 101 -23.06 14.88 -7.73
C ARG A 101 -24.34 14.05 -7.64
N PRO A 102 -24.27 12.83 -7.11
CA PRO A 102 -25.49 12.11 -6.75
C PRO A 102 -26.29 12.92 -5.72
N PRO A 103 -27.63 12.82 -5.73
CA PRO A 103 -28.44 13.44 -4.69
C PRO A 103 -28.03 12.92 -3.32
N LEU A 104 -28.25 13.74 -2.28
CA LEU A 104 -28.10 13.27 -0.91
C LEU A 104 -29.07 12.11 -0.67
N ARG A 105 -28.63 11.10 0.08
CA ARG A 105 -29.51 10.04 0.55
C ARG A 105 -30.65 10.67 1.37
N GLU A 106 -31.89 10.32 1.04
CA GLU A 106 -33.06 10.78 1.80
C GLU A 106 -33.04 10.22 3.23
N ASP A 107 -33.56 10.98 4.18
CA ASP A 107 -33.66 10.57 5.58
C ASP A 107 -34.91 9.71 5.82
N VAL A 108 -34.96 8.56 5.14
CA VAL A 108 -36.01 7.56 5.28
C VAL A 108 -35.45 6.36 6.03
N VAL A 109 -36.16 5.91 7.05
CA VAL A 109 -35.79 4.73 7.82
C VAL A 109 -36.09 3.48 7.01
N GLU A 110 -35.06 2.68 6.76
CA GLU A 110 -35.17 1.37 6.10
C GLU A 110 -34.92 0.26 7.12
N PRO A 111 -35.85 -0.71 7.29
CA PRO A 111 -35.62 -1.87 8.14
C PRO A 111 -34.44 -2.73 7.62
N CYS A 112 -33.64 -3.27 8.52
CA CYS A 112 -32.61 -4.26 8.21
C CYS A 112 -33.12 -5.64 8.64
N ASP A 113 -33.48 -6.47 7.66
CA ASP A 113 -34.17 -7.75 7.92
C ASP A 113 -33.21 -8.95 8.07
N ASP A 114 -31.94 -8.80 7.67
CA ASP A 114 -30.99 -9.90 7.51
C ASP A 114 -30.05 -10.10 8.71
N VAL A 115 -30.55 -9.86 9.94
CA VAL A 115 -29.75 -9.96 11.18
C VAL A 115 -29.09 -11.34 11.33
N GLU A 116 -29.84 -12.41 11.10
CA GLU A 116 -29.33 -13.78 11.23
C GLU A 116 -28.24 -14.09 10.19
N ALA A 117 -28.37 -13.55 8.96
CA ALA A 117 -27.38 -13.72 7.92
C ALA A 117 -26.07 -12.98 8.23
N ILE A 118 -26.16 -11.80 8.86
CA ILE A 118 -25.00 -11.03 9.34
C ILE A 118 -24.30 -11.78 10.47
N LEU A 119 -25.05 -12.24 11.48
CA LEU A 119 -24.47 -12.95 12.63
C LEU A 119 -23.80 -14.27 12.22
N ALA A 120 -24.35 -14.97 11.22
CA ALA A 120 -23.76 -16.20 10.68
C ALA A 120 -22.37 -16.00 10.02
N GLN A 121 -21.96 -14.76 9.72
CA GLN A 121 -20.62 -14.46 9.20
C GLN A 121 -19.57 -14.26 10.31
N ALA A 122 -20.01 -14.09 11.56
CA ALA A 122 -19.10 -13.85 12.66
C ALA A 122 -18.47 -15.17 13.14
N PRO A 123 -17.18 -15.18 13.51
CA PRO A 123 -16.52 -16.37 14.03
C PRO A 123 -17.16 -16.92 15.31
N GLU A 124 -17.64 -16.03 16.19
CA GLU A 124 -18.25 -16.38 17.46
C GLU A 124 -19.36 -15.39 17.81
N THR A 125 -20.48 -15.91 18.30
CA THR A 125 -21.63 -15.11 18.75
C THR A 125 -22.22 -15.69 20.04
N ASP A 126 -22.77 -14.82 20.89
CA ASP A 126 -23.54 -15.21 22.07
C ASP A 126 -24.75 -14.28 22.22
N ALA A 127 -25.94 -14.85 22.42
CA ALA A 127 -27.19 -14.11 22.59
C ALA A 127 -27.43 -12.95 21.58
N ARG A 128 -27.01 -13.13 20.31
CA ARG A 128 -27.01 -12.13 19.22
C ARG A 128 -26.02 -10.96 19.38
N TYR A 129 -24.95 -11.18 20.12
CA TYR A 129 -23.78 -10.30 20.20
C TYR A 129 -22.59 -10.96 19.52
N LEU A 130 -21.70 -10.13 18.97
CA LEU A 130 -20.39 -10.59 18.51
C LEU A 130 -19.49 -10.73 19.74
N VAL A 131 -18.90 -11.91 19.93
CA VAL A 131 -17.99 -12.14 21.05
C VAL A 131 -16.62 -11.59 20.68
N VAL A 132 -16.07 -10.73 21.54
CA VAL A 132 -14.73 -10.18 21.44
C VAL A 132 -14.03 -10.28 22.80
N PRO A 133 -12.69 -10.37 22.84
CA PRO A 133 -11.95 -10.26 24.09
C PRO A 133 -12.25 -8.95 24.81
N ASP A 134 -12.14 -8.98 26.14
CA ASP A 134 -12.33 -7.79 26.96
C ASP A 134 -11.29 -6.71 26.59
N ILE A 135 -11.74 -5.46 26.50
CA ILE A 135 -10.90 -4.33 26.14
C ILE A 135 -10.57 -3.52 27.39
N PRO A 136 -9.30 -3.14 27.61
CA PRO A 136 -8.95 -2.31 28.75
C PRO A 136 -9.66 -0.96 28.65
N HIS A 137 -10.40 -0.60 29.70
CA HIS A 137 -11.08 0.68 29.78
C HIS A 137 -10.29 1.65 30.65
N THR A 138 -10.21 2.91 30.21
CA THR A 138 -9.75 4.03 31.03
C THR A 138 -10.96 4.89 31.35
N GLU A 139 -11.27 5.08 32.65
CA GLU A 139 -12.28 6.04 33.10
C GLU A 139 -11.83 7.46 32.69
N LEU A 140 -12.63 8.16 31.90
CA LEU A 140 -12.39 9.57 31.58
C LEU A 140 -12.88 10.42 32.75
N GLU A 141 -11.97 11.08 33.47
CA GLU A 141 -12.37 12.08 34.47
C GLU A 141 -13.06 13.25 33.76
N SER A 142 -14.32 13.49 34.12
CA SER A 142 -15.18 14.55 33.59
C SER A 142 -14.89 15.92 34.21
#